data_AF-A0A959ZJN2-F1
#
_entry.id   AF-A0A959ZJN2-F1
#
_cell.length_a   1.000
_cell.length_b   1.000
_cell.length_c   1.000
_cell.angle_alpha   90.00
_cell.angle_beta   90.00
_cell.angle_gamma   90.00
#
_symmetry.space_group_name_H-M   'P 1'
#
loop_
_entity.id
_entity.type
_entity.pdbx_description
1 polymer ?
#
loop_
_entity_poly.entity_id
_entity_poly.type
_entity_poly.pdbx_seq_one_letter_code
_entity_poly.pdbx_strand_id
1 'polypeptide(L)'
;MKTKSIEILDPESGLFVSLTSGGNGAVMLGEDVVAAAPIPAEGLDPLVDGAPLELETEHGELSVEIASMGEPISFDGELTGRREASLVETKGRLVHRGQTHELDCKGVLHKRDESSEEPSGLTRDATIILADGGLICVASAAPRGDIDHGEEETVAAITHPGGYIEFDEVLLSTEYDSAGRQRRATLELWPASDEVAALHGAGSVVTGCTAKIAGGVVNTALFRWSLDGHLGLGRYEITRPAAVPVT
;
A
#
# COMPACT_ATOMS: atom_id res chain seq x y z
N MET A 1 -0.23 -0.51 18.03
CA MET A 1 -0.04 0.04 16.67
C MET A 1 1.18 0.94 16.61
N LYS A 2 2.31 0.49 16.07
CA LYS A 2 3.52 1.33 15.95
C LYS A 2 4.11 1.40 14.55
N THR A 3 3.95 0.38 13.71
CA THR A 3 4.35 0.53 12.31
C THR A 3 3.33 1.38 11.60
N LYS A 4 3.79 2.55 11.15
CA LYS A 4 2.99 3.46 10.33
C LYS A 4 3.62 3.51 8.96
N SER A 5 2.79 3.44 7.94
CA SER A 5 3.22 3.74 6.57
C SER A 5 2.27 4.71 5.94
N ILE A 6 2.77 5.51 5.02
CA ILE A 6 1.96 6.42 4.23
C ILE A 6 2.21 6.16 2.75
N GLU A 7 1.13 6.16 1.99
CA GLU A 7 1.17 6.28 0.55
C GLU A 7 0.57 7.62 0.13
N ILE A 8 1.21 8.29 -0.84
CA ILE A 8 0.72 9.54 -1.45
C ILE A 8 0.75 9.35 -2.94
N LEU A 9 -0.38 9.62 -3.59
CA LEU A 9 -0.62 9.23 -4.97
C LEU A 9 -1.14 10.44 -5.75
N ASP A 10 -0.43 10.80 -6.82
CA ASP A 10 -0.96 11.72 -7.82
C ASP A 10 -0.72 11.14 -9.23
N PRO A 11 -1.77 10.61 -9.89
CA PRO A 11 -1.64 10.02 -11.21
C PRO A 11 -1.36 11.05 -12.31
N GLU A 12 -1.68 12.34 -12.11
CA GLU A 12 -1.51 13.37 -13.14
C GLU A 12 -0.04 13.76 -13.27
N SER A 13 0.65 13.94 -12.13
CA SER A 13 2.10 14.13 -12.10
C SER A 13 2.90 12.83 -12.19
N GLY A 14 2.26 11.68 -11.94
CA GLY A 14 2.92 10.38 -11.83
C GLY A 14 3.65 10.21 -10.50
N LEU A 15 3.30 10.99 -9.47
CA LEU A 15 3.84 10.87 -8.12
C LEU A 15 3.36 9.58 -7.47
N PHE A 16 4.33 8.84 -6.92
CA PHE A 16 4.08 7.72 -6.04
C PHE A 16 5.05 7.78 -4.86
N VAL A 17 4.50 8.03 -3.67
CA VAL A 17 5.22 7.98 -2.40
C VAL A 17 4.73 6.76 -1.64
N SER A 18 5.66 5.97 -1.11
CA SER A 18 5.37 4.88 -0.18
C SER A 18 6.47 4.87 0.87
N LEU A 19 6.14 5.30 2.10
CA LEU A 19 7.10 5.43 3.20
C LEU A 19 6.63 4.63 4.40
N THR A 20 7.58 4.00 5.10
CA THR A 20 7.33 3.26 6.35
C THR A 20 8.18 3.87 7.46
N SER A 21 7.64 3.94 8.68
CA SER A 21 8.34 4.52 9.84
C SER A 21 9.68 3.85 10.18
N GLY A 22 9.94 2.64 9.66
CA GLY A 22 11.23 1.96 9.75
C GLY A 22 12.31 2.44 8.76
N GLY A 23 12.06 3.52 8.02
CA GLY A 23 13.02 4.07 7.05
C GLY A 23 13.09 3.30 5.73
N ASN A 24 12.10 2.45 5.43
CA ASN A 24 11.97 1.85 4.11
C ASN A 24 10.93 2.63 3.30
N GLY A 25 11.19 2.85 2.02
CA GLY A 25 10.24 3.49 1.15
C GLY A 25 10.83 3.94 -0.17
N ALA A 26 9.98 4.57 -0.98
CA ALA A 26 10.35 5.20 -2.22
C ALA A 26 9.51 6.46 -2.46
N VAL A 27 10.12 7.44 -3.13
CA VAL A 27 9.46 8.59 -3.73
C VAL A 27 9.78 8.53 -5.22
N MET A 28 8.75 8.44 -6.04
CA MET A 28 8.86 8.32 -7.48
C MET A 28 8.06 9.42 -8.16
N LEU A 29 8.59 9.94 -9.26
CA LEU A 29 7.89 10.89 -10.13
C LEU A 29 8.00 10.39 -11.58
N GLY A 30 6.92 9.80 -12.08
CA GLY A 30 6.93 9.09 -13.36
C GLY A 30 7.85 7.86 -13.31
N GLU A 31 8.92 7.87 -14.11
CA GLU A 31 9.95 6.82 -14.12
C GLU A 31 11.17 7.16 -13.25
N ASP A 32 11.27 8.40 -12.78
CA ASP A 32 12.40 8.85 -11.97
C ASP A 32 12.23 8.44 -10.49
N VAL A 33 13.29 7.86 -9.92
CA VAL A 33 13.39 7.60 -8.48
C VAL A 33 13.98 8.83 -7.82
N VAL A 34 13.17 9.55 -7.04
CA VAL A 34 13.61 10.72 -6.27
C VAL A 34 14.28 10.28 -4.98
N ALA A 35 13.70 9.31 -4.28
CA ALA A 35 14.27 8.73 -3.08
C ALA A 35 13.95 7.23 -3.03
N ALA A 36 14.86 6.43 -2.51
CA ALA A 36 14.63 5.04 -2.17
C ALA A 36 15.42 4.69 -0.91
N ALA A 37 14.90 3.71 -0.15
CA ALA A 37 15.48 3.24 1.11
C ALA A 37 17.02 3.05 1.06
N PRO A 38 17.73 3.31 2.18
CA PRO A 38 17.19 3.71 3.48
C PRO A 38 16.85 5.21 3.54
N ILE A 39 15.63 5.49 3.97
CA ILE A 39 15.13 6.83 4.29
C ILE A 39 15.38 7.05 5.79
N PRO A 40 16.00 8.16 6.24
CA PRO A 40 16.38 8.34 7.63
C PRO A 40 15.20 8.11 8.59
N ALA A 41 15.35 7.14 9.50
CA ALA A 41 14.31 6.75 10.45
C ALA A 41 13.87 7.92 11.36
N GLU A 42 14.76 8.88 11.62
CA GLU A 42 14.49 10.06 12.44
C GLU A 42 13.61 11.11 11.76
N GLY A 43 13.33 10.99 10.45
CA GLY A 43 12.48 11.93 9.69
C GLY A 43 11.01 11.51 9.55
N LEU A 44 10.65 10.31 9.99
CA LEU A 44 9.30 9.74 9.84
C LEU A 44 8.53 9.60 11.16
N ASP A 45 9.11 10.13 12.24
CA ASP A 45 8.67 9.85 13.60
C ASP A 45 7.90 11.04 14.19
N PRO A 46 6.55 11.04 14.19
CA PRO A 46 5.65 10.00 13.69
C PRO A 46 4.84 10.50 12.50
N LEU A 47 4.50 9.62 11.56
CA LEU A 47 3.37 9.82 10.64
C LEU A 47 2.09 10.00 11.49
N VAL A 48 1.82 11.22 11.95
CA VAL A 48 0.66 11.59 12.75
C VAL A 48 -0.22 12.45 11.89
N ASP A 49 -1.51 12.22 12.03
CA ASP A 49 -2.51 13.10 11.50
C ASP A 49 -2.27 14.56 11.95
N GLY A 50 -2.18 15.48 10.99
CA GLY A 50 -1.89 16.89 11.21
C GLY A 50 -0.42 17.27 11.42
N ALA A 51 0.53 16.33 11.38
CA ALA A 51 1.97 16.63 11.42
C ALA A 51 2.55 16.71 9.99
N PRO A 52 3.48 17.65 9.73
CA PRO A 52 4.18 17.67 8.46
C PRO A 52 5.11 16.45 8.35
N LEU A 53 5.09 15.81 7.20
CA LEU A 53 6.06 14.82 6.76
C LEU A 53 7.13 15.56 5.96
N GLU A 54 8.35 15.56 6.48
CA GLU A 54 9.52 16.16 5.82
C GLU A 54 10.57 15.10 5.53
N LEU A 55 11.07 15.09 4.29
CA LEU A 55 12.09 14.18 3.82
C LEU A 55 13.07 14.92 2.92
N GLU A 56 14.31 15.04 3.34
CA GLU A 56 15.40 15.58 2.51
C GLU A 56 16.32 14.44 2.06
N THR A 57 16.65 14.43 0.76
CA THR A 57 17.55 13.45 0.13
C THR A 57 18.55 14.15 -0.79
N GLU A 58 19.54 13.41 -1.28
CA GLU A 58 20.51 13.96 -2.26
C GLU A 58 19.88 14.38 -3.60
N HIS A 59 18.66 13.94 -3.89
CA HIS A 59 17.98 14.17 -5.18
C HIS A 59 16.70 14.99 -5.06
N GLY A 60 16.27 15.35 -3.85
CA GLY A 60 15.07 16.14 -3.64
C GLY A 60 14.62 16.27 -2.19
N GLU A 61 13.63 17.14 -1.99
CA GLU A 61 12.99 17.45 -0.70
C GLU A 61 11.48 17.25 -0.84
N LEU A 62 10.86 16.47 0.04
CA LEU A 62 9.41 16.33 0.17
C LEU A 62 8.99 16.99 1.49
N SER A 63 7.98 17.86 1.44
CA SER A 63 7.38 18.46 2.63
C SER A 63 5.87 18.50 2.42
N VAL A 64 5.11 17.74 3.20
CA VAL A 64 3.65 17.62 3.07
C VAL A 64 2.96 17.57 4.42
N GLU A 65 1.85 18.29 4.55
CA GLU A 65 0.89 18.14 5.64
C GLU A 65 -0.06 16.98 5.31
N ILE A 66 -0.44 16.21 6.33
CA ILE A 66 -1.32 15.04 6.19
C ILE A 66 -2.57 15.28 7.05
N ALA A 67 -3.76 15.10 6.47
CA ALA A 67 -5.04 15.22 7.18
C ALA A 67 -5.94 14.02 6.90
N SER A 68 -6.35 13.30 7.94
CA SER A 68 -7.20 12.12 7.86
C SER A 68 -8.64 12.47 7.53
N MET A 69 -9.25 11.64 6.69
CA MET A 69 -10.58 11.83 6.16
C MET A 69 -11.49 10.72 6.68
N GLY A 70 -12.36 11.07 7.62
CA GLY A 70 -13.34 10.14 8.18
C GLY A 70 -12.74 9.12 9.15
N GLU A 71 -13.50 8.06 9.42
CA GLU A 71 -13.07 6.99 10.29
C GLU A 71 -12.13 6.01 9.56
N PRO A 72 -11.09 5.48 10.23
CA PRO A 72 -10.26 4.44 9.66
C PRO A 72 -11.08 3.18 9.37
N ILE A 73 -10.73 2.46 8.31
CA ILE A 73 -11.10 1.05 8.21
C ILE A 73 -10.22 0.24 9.16
N SER A 74 -10.79 -0.79 9.78
CA SER A 74 -10.06 -1.69 10.68
C SER A 74 -10.44 -3.13 10.36
N PHE A 75 -9.49 -3.94 9.95
CA PHE A 75 -9.71 -5.33 9.57
C PHE A 75 -8.60 -6.21 10.15
N ASP A 76 -8.89 -7.49 10.34
CA ASP A 76 -8.02 -8.41 11.08
C ASP A 76 -8.04 -9.80 10.45
N GLY A 77 -6.94 -10.52 10.61
CA GLY A 77 -6.72 -11.89 10.14
C GLY A 77 -5.73 -12.59 11.05
N GLU A 78 -5.79 -13.91 11.13
CA GLU A 78 -4.93 -14.72 12.00
C GLU A 78 -3.45 -14.60 11.63
N LEU A 79 -3.14 -14.62 10.33
CA LEU A 79 -1.79 -14.49 9.78
C LEU A 79 -1.45 -13.04 9.43
N THR A 80 -2.40 -12.27 8.91
CA THR A 80 -2.14 -10.87 8.54
C THR A 80 -2.01 -9.98 9.76
N GLY A 81 -2.70 -10.31 10.86
CA GLY A 81 -2.86 -9.49 12.06
C GLY A 81 -3.66 -8.22 11.79
N ARG A 82 -3.97 -7.48 12.86
CA ARG A 82 -4.81 -6.29 12.77
C ARG A 82 -4.16 -5.17 11.96
N ARG A 83 -4.96 -4.60 11.06
CA ARG A 83 -4.64 -3.49 10.16
C ARG A 83 -5.64 -2.36 10.37
N GLU A 84 -5.17 -1.12 10.28
CA GLU A 84 -6.04 0.03 10.03
C GLU A 84 -5.49 0.84 8.87
N ALA A 85 -6.40 1.45 8.11
CA ALA A 85 -6.06 2.38 7.04
C ALA A 85 -7.00 3.59 7.07
N SER A 86 -6.45 4.77 6.92
CA SER A 86 -7.19 6.03 6.84
C SER A 86 -6.92 6.68 5.49
N LEU A 87 -7.99 7.02 4.77
CA LEU A 87 -7.86 7.94 3.64
C LEU A 87 -7.34 9.28 4.17
N VAL A 88 -6.36 9.87 3.50
CA VAL A 88 -5.82 11.18 3.87
C VAL A 88 -5.83 12.14 2.69
N GLU A 89 -5.94 13.43 2.99
CA GLU A 89 -5.53 14.51 2.12
C GLU A 89 -4.09 14.91 2.44
N THR A 90 -3.33 15.23 1.40
CA THR A 90 -1.96 15.69 1.53
C THR A 90 -1.75 16.97 0.75
N LYS A 91 -1.15 17.96 1.39
CA LYS A 91 -0.84 19.26 0.79
C LYS A 91 0.60 19.64 1.06
N GLY A 92 1.30 20.10 0.04
CA GLY A 92 2.69 20.53 0.20
C GLY A 92 3.45 20.53 -1.10
N ARG A 93 4.71 20.13 -1.08
CA ARG A 93 5.58 20.19 -2.24
C ARG A 93 6.61 19.07 -2.31
N LEU A 94 7.03 18.77 -3.53
CA LEU A 94 8.21 17.98 -3.86
C LEU A 94 9.18 18.86 -4.66
N VAL A 95 10.41 19.00 -4.21
CA VAL A 95 11.51 19.60 -4.97
C VAL A 95 12.34 18.48 -5.57
N HIS A 96 12.45 18.42 -6.90
CA HIS A 96 13.28 17.44 -7.60
C HIS A 96 14.01 18.11 -8.76
N ARG A 97 15.33 17.89 -8.88
CA ARG A 97 16.17 18.49 -9.94
C ARG A 97 16.03 20.02 -10.05
N GLY A 98 15.82 20.70 -8.92
CA GLY A 98 15.62 22.16 -8.84
C GLY A 98 14.25 22.65 -9.33
N GLN A 99 13.32 21.74 -9.62
CA GLN A 99 11.92 22.05 -9.92
C GLN A 99 11.05 21.77 -8.70
N THR A 100 10.10 22.65 -8.43
CA THR A 100 9.10 22.46 -7.37
C THR A 100 7.80 21.97 -7.98
N HIS A 101 7.26 20.89 -7.43
CA HIS A 101 5.96 20.32 -7.73
C HIS A 101 5.05 20.55 -6.52
N GLU A 102 4.02 21.39 -6.70
CA GLU A 102 2.98 21.55 -5.68
C GLU A 102 2.11 20.29 -5.62
N LEU A 103 1.79 19.86 -4.41
CA LEU A 103 1.04 18.64 -4.14
C LEU A 103 -0.28 19.01 -3.45
N ASP A 104 -1.39 18.57 -4.04
CA ASP A 104 -2.72 18.56 -3.42
C ASP A 104 -3.39 17.26 -3.86
N CYS A 105 -3.11 16.19 -3.12
CA CYS A 105 -3.42 14.84 -3.56
C CYS A 105 -3.85 13.93 -2.41
N LYS A 106 -4.40 12.78 -2.76
CA LYS A 106 -4.91 11.79 -1.80
C LYS A 106 -3.81 10.80 -1.44
N GLY A 107 -3.95 10.21 -0.27
CA GLY A 107 -3.07 9.17 0.21
C GLY A 107 -3.78 8.24 1.17
N VAL A 108 -3.04 7.29 1.70
CA VAL A 108 -3.52 6.40 2.77
C VAL A 108 -2.48 6.30 3.87
N LEU A 109 -2.92 6.53 5.10
CA LEU A 109 -2.13 6.29 6.31
C LEU A 109 -2.50 4.92 6.87
N HIS A 110 -1.52 4.03 6.90
CA HIS A 110 -1.65 2.67 7.40
C HIS A 110 -1.08 2.55 8.81
N LYS A 111 -1.71 1.70 9.61
CA LYS A 111 -1.24 1.30 10.94
C LYS A 111 -1.31 -0.21 11.08
N ARG A 112 -0.23 -0.81 11.58
CA ARG A 112 -0.14 -2.23 11.92
C ARG A 112 0.09 -2.41 13.41
N ASP A 113 -0.54 -3.42 14.01
CA ASP A 113 -0.30 -3.74 15.40
C ASP A 113 1.04 -4.46 15.60
N GLU A 114 1.71 -4.23 16.74
CA GLU A 114 3.08 -4.75 16.96
C GLU A 114 3.13 -6.19 17.43
N SER A 115 2.01 -6.71 17.95
CA SER A 115 1.95 -8.07 18.51
C SER A 115 1.80 -9.15 17.44
N SER A 116 1.57 -8.77 16.17
CA SER A 116 1.64 -9.72 15.06
C SER A 116 3.09 -10.13 14.86
N GLU A 117 3.37 -11.43 14.88
CA GLU A 117 4.67 -11.93 14.47
C GLU A 117 4.99 -11.41 13.06
N GLU A 118 6.24 -10.98 12.84
CA GLU A 118 6.64 -10.54 11.50
C GLU A 118 6.40 -11.69 10.51
N PRO A 119 5.71 -11.43 9.38
CA PRO A 119 5.38 -12.47 8.43
C PRO A 119 6.65 -13.18 7.96
N SER A 120 6.67 -14.50 8.13
CA SER A 120 7.80 -15.33 7.72
C SER A 120 7.63 -15.96 6.33
N GLY A 121 6.45 -15.76 5.73
CA GLY A 121 6.09 -16.13 4.36
C GLY A 121 5.89 -14.90 3.46
N LEU A 122 5.38 -15.14 2.25
CA LEU A 122 4.95 -14.10 1.30
C LEU A 122 3.86 -13.23 1.93
N THR A 123 3.95 -11.91 1.79
CA THR A 123 2.81 -11.02 2.05
C THR A 123 2.48 -10.15 0.86
N ARG A 124 1.20 -9.79 0.77
CA ARG A 124 0.66 -8.92 -0.26
C ARG A 124 -0.26 -7.92 0.41
N ASP A 125 -0.02 -6.62 0.21
CA ASP A 125 -0.88 -5.56 0.72
C ASP A 125 -1.30 -4.70 -0.47
N ALA A 126 -2.61 -4.59 -0.71
CA ALA A 126 -3.17 -3.71 -1.73
C ALA A 126 -4.09 -2.68 -1.08
N THR A 127 -4.07 -1.48 -1.62
CA THR A 127 -4.92 -0.37 -1.21
C THR A 127 -5.44 0.30 -2.45
N ILE A 128 -6.70 0.71 -2.45
CA ILE A 128 -7.36 1.27 -3.63
C ILE A 128 -8.24 2.44 -3.17
N ILE A 129 -7.84 3.65 -3.51
CA ILE A 129 -8.65 4.86 -3.39
C ILE A 129 -9.57 4.91 -4.62
N LEU A 130 -10.86 4.76 -4.40
CA LEU A 130 -11.88 4.85 -5.44
C LEU A 130 -12.17 6.31 -5.78
N ALA A 131 -12.51 6.56 -7.05
CA ALA A 131 -12.80 7.90 -7.54
C ALA A 131 -14.02 8.57 -6.85
N ASP A 132 -14.89 7.78 -6.24
CA ASP A 132 -16.05 8.25 -5.45
C ASP A 132 -15.72 8.53 -3.98
N GLY A 133 -14.45 8.39 -3.59
CA GLY A 133 -13.97 8.61 -2.22
C GLY A 133 -13.99 7.36 -1.34
N GLY A 134 -14.38 6.19 -1.87
CA GLY A 134 -14.23 4.93 -1.17
C GLY A 134 -12.77 4.49 -1.03
N LEU A 135 -12.50 3.59 -0.09
CA LEU A 135 -11.20 2.99 0.15
C LEU A 135 -11.36 1.49 0.35
N ILE A 136 -10.67 0.71 -0.48
CA ILE A 136 -10.55 -0.74 -0.34
C ILE A 136 -9.15 -1.06 0.18
N CYS A 137 -9.04 -1.93 1.18
CA CYS A 137 -7.78 -2.53 1.58
C CYS A 137 -7.87 -4.04 1.53
N VAL A 138 -6.76 -4.65 1.12
CA VAL A 138 -6.56 -6.10 1.05
C VAL A 138 -5.22 -6.42 1.68
N ALA A 139 -5.18 -7.41 2.56
CA ALA A 139 -3.95 -7.99 3.08
C ALA A 139 -3.98 -9.50 2.86
N SER A 140 -2.85 -10.05 2.44
CA SER A 140 -2.63 -11.48 2.27
C SER A 140 -1.34 -11.88 2.96
N ALA A 141 -1.34 -13.02 3.64
CA ALA A 141 -0.16 -13.60 4.26
C ALA A 141 -0.12 -15.11 4.05
N ALA A 142 1.01 -15.60 3.56
CA ALA A 142 1.32 -17.02 3.49
C ALA A 142 1.90 -17.50 4.83
N PRO A 143 1.61 -18.75 5.24
CA PRO A 143 2.36 -19.39 6.31
C PRO A 143 3.84 -19.55 5.95
N ARG A 144 4.67 -19.91 6.93
CA ARG A 144 6.10 -20.15 6.73
C ARG A 144 6.36 -21.44 5.94
N GLY A 145 7.13 -21.38 4.86
CA GLY A 145 7.64 -22.56 4.14
C GLY A 145 7.37 -22.54 2.64
N ASP A 146 7.72 -23.63 1.95
CA ASP A 146 7.34 -23.86 0.55
C ASP A 146 5.86 -24.24 0.49
N ILE A 147 5.02 -23.30 0.07
CA ILE A 147 3.57 -23.43 0.11
C ILE A 147 2.96 -22.92 -1.20
N ASP A 148 1.92 -23.60 -1.67
CA ASP A 148 1.14 -23.22 -2.85
C ASP A 148 0.30 -21.95 -2.58
N HIS A 149 -0.04 -21.20 -3.61
CA HIS A 149 -0.81 -19.94 -3.51
C HIS A 149 -2.18 -20.08 -2.83
N GLY A 150 -2.72 -21.32 -2.74
CA GLY A 150 -4.02 -21.61 -2.14
C GLY A 150 -4.06 -21.64 -0.61
N GLU A 151 -2.93 -21.50 0.09
CA GLU A 151 -2.89 -21.51 1.56
C GLU A 151 -2.66 -20.11 2.15
N GLU A 152 -2.69 -19.06 1.33
CA GLU A 152 -2.61 -17.69 1.84
C GLU A 152 -3.92 -17.28 2.51
N GLU A 153 -3.84 -16.81 3.76
CA GLU A 153 -4.95 -16.07 4.35
C GLU A 153 -5.06 -14.73 3.63
N THR A 154 -6.25 -14.39 3.16
CA THR A 154 -6.53 -13.09 2.54
C THR A 154 -7.76 -12.45 3.18
N VAL A 155 -7.59 -11.22 3.67
CA VAL A 155 -8.65 -10.41 4.28
C VAL A 155 -8.79 -9.10 3.54
N ALA A 156 -10.02 -8.59 3.47
CA ALA A 156 -10.29 -7.30 2.83
C ALA A 156 -11.47 -6.58 3.50
N ALA A 157 -11.43 -5.25 3.40
CA ALA A 157 -12.52 -4.39 3.79
C ALA A 157 -12.64 -3.19 2.85
N ILE A 158 -13.84 -2.61 2.78
CA ILE A 158 -14.13 -1.38 2.07
C ILE A 158 -14.86 -0.39 2.98
N THR A 159 -14.49 0.88 2.88
CA THR A 159 -15.37 2.00 3.25
C THR A 159 -15.82 2.72 1.98
N HIS A 160 -17.10 3.02 1.89
CA HIS A 160 -17.68 3.76 0.78
C HIS A 160 -18.89 4.57 1.29
N PRO A 161 -19.51 5.45 0.47
CA PRO A 161 -20.66 6.24 0.93
C PRO A 161 -21.84 5.43 1.49
N GLY A 162 -21.94 4.14 1.16
CA GLY A 162 -22.97 3.23 1.67
C GLY A 162 -22.63 2.58 3.02
N GLY A 163 -21.40 2.74 3.52
CA GLY A 163 -20.96 2.22 4.80
C GLY A 163 -19.65 1.43 4.74
N TYR A 164 -19.41 0.69 5.81
CA TYR A 164 -18.27 -0.21 5.98
C TYR A 164 -18.68 -1.65 5.73
N ILE A 165 -17.87 -2.40 4.97
CA ILE A 165 -18.11 -3.80 4.65
C ILE A 165 -16.79 -4.59 4.75
N GLU A 166 -16.83 -5.70 5.47
CA GLU A 166 -15.80 -6.75 5.45
C GLU A 166 -16.21 -7.85 4.47
N PHE A 167 -15.22 -8.47 3.84
CA PHE A 167 -15.42 -9.55 2.88
C PHE A 167 -15.04 -10.89 3.51
N ASP A 168 -15.92 -11.88 3.38
CA ASP A 168 -15.73 -13.23 3.92
C ASP A 168 -14.80 -14.07 3.03
N GLU A 169 -14.89 -13.87 1.71
CA GLU A 169 -14.02 -14.53 0.74
C GLU A 169 -13.37 -13.51 -0.18
N VAL A 170 -12.05 -13.62 -0.31
CA VAL A 170 -11.22 -12.70 -1.10
C VAL A 170 -10.31 -13.52 -1.98
N LEU A 171 -10.43 -13.34 -3.30
CA LEU A 171 -9.52 -13.93 -4.28
C LEU A 171 -8.62 -12.84 -4.87
N LEU A 172 -7.33 -12.92 -4.57
CA LEU A 172 -6.29 -12.06 -5.12
C LEU A 172 -5.35 -12.87 -6.02
N SER A 173 -5.42 -12.61 -7.33
CA SER A 173 -4.48 -13.18 -8.31
C SER A 173 -3.53 -12.13 -8.83
N THR A 174 -2.31 -12.53 -9.19
CA THR A 174 -1.26 -11.62 -9.65
C THR A 174 -0.48 -12.20 -10.81
N GLU A 175 -0.33 -11.39 -11.86
CA GLU A 175 0.56 -11.65 -12.98
C GLU A 175 1.88 -10.93 -12.73
N TYR A 176 2.98 -11.67 -12.90
CA TYR A 176 4.33 -11.19 -12.66
C TYR A 176 5.13 -11.07 -13.96
N ASP A 177 6.08 -10.12 -14.00
CA ASP A 177 7.11 -10.13 -15.03
C ASP A 177 8.23 -11.12 -14.71
N SER A 178 9.21 -11.21 -15.62
CA SER A 178 10.36 -12.12 -15.49
C SER A 178 11.25 -11.84 -14.28
N ALA A 179 11.11 -10.68 -13.63
CA ALA A 179 11.82 -10.33 -12.40
C ALA A 179 10.97 -10.54 -11.14
N GLY A 180 9.77 -11.12 -11.26
CA GLY A 180 8.86 -11.36 -10.13
C GLY A 180 8.11 -10.10 -9.65
N ARG A 181 8.11 -9.03 -10.45
CA ARG A 181 7.37 -7.79 -10.15
C ARG A 181 5.96 -7.88 -10.70
N GLN A 182 5.00 -7.41 -9.92
CA GLN A 182 3.59 -7.36 -10.27
C GLN A 182 3.35 -6.48 -11.52
N ARG A 183 2.59 -7.01 -12.47
CA ARG A 183 2.18 -6.30 -13.71
C ARG A 183 0.68 -6.08 -13.76
N ARG A 184 -0.07 -7.11 -13.41
CA ARG A 184 -1.53 -7.11 -13.35
C ARG A 184 -1.97 -7.86 -12.10
N ALA A 185 -3.13 -7.52 -11.59
CA ALA A 185 -3.77 -8.24 -10.51
C ALA A 185 -5.28 -8.28 -10.73
N THR A 186 -5.95 -9.31 -10.23
CA THR A 186 -7.41 -9.39 -10.18
C THR A 186 -7.87 -9.55 -8.74
N LEU A 187 -9.03 -9.00 -8.45
CA LEU A 187 -9.70 -9.07 -7.16
C LEU A 187 -11.12 -9.58 -7.37
N GLU A 188 -11.53 -10.54 -6.54
CA GLU A 188 -12.93 -10.94 -6.37
C GLU A 188 -13.21 -10.90 -4.87
N LEU A 189 -14.16 -10.05 -4.47
CA LEU A 189 -14.47 -9.76 -3.07
C LEU A 189 -15.94 -10.14 -2.80
N TRP A 190 -16.15 -11.13 -1.95
CA TRP A 190 -17.48 -11.67 -1.61
C TRP A 190 -17.86 -11.27 -0.19
N PRO A 191 -18.87 -10.41 -0.01
CA PRO A 191 -19.37 -10.04 1.32
C PRO A 191 -20.01 -11.23 2.05
N ALA A 192 -20.07 -11.16 3.37
CA ALA A 192 -20.80 -12.15 4.19
C ALA A 192 -22.30 -12.23 3.89
N SER A 193 -22.88 -11.13 3.42
CA SER A 193 -24.31 -11.00 3.15
C SER A 193 -24.58 -11.10 1.65
N ASP A 194 -25.46 -12.03 1.26
CA ASP A 194 -25.98 -12.16 -0.10
C ASP A 194 -26.80 -10.94 -0.56
N GLU A 195 -27.13 -10.01 0.34
CA GLU A 195 -27.78 -8.73 0.00
C GLU A 195 -26.80 -7.73 -0.63
N VAL A 196 -25.50 -7.92 -0.44
CA VAL A 196 -24.44 -7.10 -1.04
C VAL A 196 -23.82 -7.87 -2.19
N ALA A 197 -23.80 -7.26 -3.38
CA ALA A 197 -23.17 -7.88 -4.54
C ALA A 197 -21.65 -8.01 -4.33
N ALA A 198 -21.10 -9.12 -4.83
CA ALA A 198 -19.66 -9.30 -4.92
C ALA A 198 -19.02 -8.25 -5.84
N LEU A 199 -17.82 -7.83 -5.49
CA LEU A 199 -17.06 -6.83 -6.23
C LEU A 199 -15.92 -7.50 -6.99
N HIS A 200 -15.87 -7.31 -8.30
CA HIS A 200 -14.84 -7.86 -9.16
C HIS A 200 -14.02 -6.75 -9.78
N GLY A 201 -12.71 -6.95 -9.88
CA GLY A 201 -11.85 -5.93 -10.45
C GLY A 201 -10.52 -6.42 -10.96
N ALA A 202 -9.88 -5.55 -11.72
CA ALA A 202 -8.53 -5.77 -12.20
C ALA A 202 -7.70 -4.49 -12.10
N GLY A 203 -6.43 -4.67 -11.80
CA GLY A 203 -5.43 -3.62 -11.71
C GLY A 203 -4.27 -3.84 -12.67
N SER A 204 -3.64 -2.76 -13.09
CA SER A 204 -2.39 -2.78 -13.86
C SER A 204 -1.40 -1.76 -13.33
N VAL A 205 -0.12 -2.12 -13.36
CA VAL A 205 0.96 -1.27 -12.88
C VAL A 205 1.06 0.03 -13.70
N VAL A 206 1.22 1.15 -13.01
CA VAL A 206 1.58 2.45 -13.58
C VAL A 206 3.09 2.64 -13.47
N THR A 207 3.60 2.56 -12.24
CA THR A 207 5.02 2.67 -11.93
C THR A 207 5.32 1.93 -10.63
N GLY A 208 6.58 1.61 -10.36
CA GLY A 208 6.95 0.89 -9.14
C GLY A 208 8.43 0.62 -9.03
N CYS A 209 8.85 0.15 -7.86
CA CYS A 209 10.23 -0.12 -7.53
C CYS A 209 10.40 -1.41 -6.74
N THR A 210 11.64 -1.89 -6.70
CA THR A 210 12.06 -3.02 -5.89
C THR A 210 13.07 -2.54 -4.86
N ALA A 211 12.85 -2.85 -3.59
CA ALA A 211 13.77 -2.58 -2.50
C ALA A 211 14.23 -3.90 -1.85
N LYS A 212 15.51 -3.95 -1.48
CA LYS A 212 16.03 -5.02 -0.63
C LYS A 212 15.92 -4.56 0.82
N ILE A 213 15.34 -5.40 1.67
CA ILE A 213 15.19 -5.13 3.11
C ILE A 213 15.94 -6.18 3.91
N ALA A 214 16.15 -5.90 5.20
CA ALA A 214 16.68 -6.90 6.12
C ALA A 214 15.70 -8.09 6.17
N GLY A 215 16.09 -9.22 5.57
CA GLY A 215 15.28 -10.43 5.56
C GLY A 215 14.39 -10.63 4.34
N GLY A 216 14.50 -9.82 3.27
CA GLY A 216 13.68 -10.03 2.08
C GLY A 216 13.79 -9.03 0.95
N VAL A 217 12.83 -9.10 0.04
CA VAL A 217 12.65 -8.20 -1.10
C VAL A 217 11.21 -7.68 -1.10
N VAL A 218 11.07 -6.37 -1.24
CA VAL A 218 9.77 -5.69 -1.38
C VAL A 218 9.63 -5.18 -2.81
N ASN A 219 8.54 -5.54 -3.47
CA ASN A 219 8.12 -4.92 -4.72
C ASN A 219 6.88 -4.06 -4.43
N THR A 220 6.99 -2.76 -4.59
CA THR A 220 5.88 -1.82 -4.37
C THR A 220 5.60 -1.04 -5.64
N ALA A 221 4.33 -0.83 -5.96
CA ALA A 221 3.92 -0.24 -7.21
C ALA A 221 2.59 0.51 -7.07
N LEU A 222 2.47 1.63 -7.80
CA LEU A 222 1.19 2.28 -8.05
C LEU A 222 0.43 1.51 -9.13
N PHE A 223 -0.81 1.16 -8.83
CA PHE A 223 -1.72 0.47 -9.73
C PHE A 223 -2.90 1.36 -10.08
N ARG A 224 -3.34 1.25 -11.34
CA ARG A 224 -4.66 1.72 -11.77
C ARG A 224 -5.62 0.54 -11.76
N TRP A 225 -6.74 0.73 -11.10
CA TRP A 225 -7.77 -0.28 -10.88
C TRP A 225 -9.08 0.07 -11.57
N SER A 226 -9.82 -0.96 -11.95
CA SER A 226 -11.25 -0.87 -12.29
C SER A 226 -11.96 -2.02 -11.58
N LEU A 227 -12.93 -1.70 -10.73
CA LEU A 227 -13.76 -2.67 -9.99
C LEU A 227 -15.23 -2.45 -10.31
N ASP A 228 -15.83 -3.35 -11.09
CA ASP A 228 -17.20 -3.26 -11.60
C ASP A 228 -17.57 -1.86 -12.11
N GLY A 229 -16.66 -1.26 -12.89
CA GLY A 229 -16.82 0.08 -13.46
C GLY A 229 -16.38 1.25 -12.58
N HIS A 230 -16.08 1.01 -11.29
CA HIS A 230 -15.50 2.01 -10.39
C HIS A 230 -13.99 2.11 -10.63
N LEU A 231 -13.52 3.30 -10.97
CA LEU A 231 -12.10 3.55 -11.16
C LEU A 231 -11.43 3.77 -9.81
N GLY A 232 -10.22 3.24 -9.66
CA GLY A 232 -9.42 3.43 -8.47
C GLY A 232 -7.93 3.52 -8.76
N LEU A 233 -7.21 4.06 -7.80
CA LEU A 233 -5.74 4.16 -7.81
C LEU A 233 -5.24 3.73 -6.44
N GLY A 234 -4.10 3.06 -6.41
CA GLY A 234 -3.55 2.70 -5.13
C GLY A 234 -2.32 1.81 -5.19
N ARG A 235 -1.72 1.62 -4.03
CA ARG A 235 -0.51 0.81 -3.88
C ARG A 235 -0.84 -0.67 -3.99
N TYR A 236 0.03 -1.42 -4.66
CA TYR A 236 0.11 -2.86 -4.50
C TYR A 236 1.54 -3.23 -4.12
N GLU A 237 1.73 -3.80 -2.94
CA GLU A 237 3.00 -4.22 -2.38
C GLU A 237 3.06 -5.73 -2.19
N ILE A 238 4.22 -6.30 -2.49
CA ILE A 238 4.50 -7.72 -2.32
C ILE A 238 5.84 -7.85 -1.62
N THR A 239 5.83 -8.42 -0.43
CA THR A 239 7.03 -8.70 0.36
C THR A 239 7.33 -10.18 0.32
N ARG A 240 8.55 -10.52 -0.11
CA ARG A 240 9.06 -11.90 -0.13
C ARG A 240 10.16 -12.03 0.90
N PRO A 241 10.11 -13.05 1.78
CA PRO A 241 11.22 -13.33 2.67
C PRO A 241 12.44 -13.75 1.84
N ALA A 242 13.63 -13.51 2.38
CA ALA A 242 14.86 -14.04 1.82
C ALA A 242 14.77 -15.56 1.83
N ALA A 243 15.19 -16.19 0.73
CA ALA A 243 15.28 -17.65 0.68
C ALA A 243 16.12 -18.13 1.87
N VAL A 244 15.55 -19.01 2.70
CA VAL A 244 16.32 -19.68 3.76
C VAL A 244 17.35 -20.55 3.04
N PRO A 245 18.66 -20.42 3.31
CA PRO A 245 19.63 -21.35 2.75
C PRO A 245 19.26 -22.76 3.19
N VAL A 246 19.01 -23.65 2.23
CA VAL A 246 18.90 -25.08 2.52
C VAL A 246 20.26 -25.51 3.07
N THR A 247 20.27 -25.98 4.32
CA THR A 247 21.48 -26.50 5.00
C THR A 247 21.63 -27.99 4.77
#